data_AF-A0A2T2YLG7-F1
#
_entry.id   AF-A0A2T2YLG7-F1
#
_cell.length_a   1.000
_cell.length_b   1.000
_cell.length_c   1.000
_cell.angle_alpha   90.00
_cell.angle_beta   90.00
_cell.angle_gamma   90.00
#
_symmetry.space_group_name_H-M   'P 1'
#
loop_
_entity.id
_entity.type
_entity.pdbx_description
1 polymer ?
#
loop_
_entity_poly.entity_id
_entity_poly.type
_entity_poly.pdbx_seq_one_letter_code
_entity_poly.pdbx_strand_id
1 'polypeptide(L)'
;MRIIYIAFLIGIAAACSTKKDSTSKVFSSREELYKRKIFIDTLFQRNLKQLTVLVKVPNQDTLIEVIHEKWPNEIEVTFNILKNTSGKIIRISEYPFSESGDWEIVYSHYFDDNGNTFAFEKQVGAFNTICPGEDDFDKFTIEKVTKLYSLDHAMIDSTYKMMDEKNVDITSKKCEQEVISNNSVFKTLKEYSTIKKINI
;
A
#
# COMPACT_ATOMS: atom_id res chain seq x y z
N MET A 1 14.52 -83.65 -31.13
CA MET A 1 14.53 -83.98 -29.69
C MET A 1 14.89 -82.69 -28.95
N ARG A 2 13.94 -82.17 -28.15
CA ARG A 2 14.07 -81.33 -26.94
C ARG A 2 15.00 -80.09 -26.99
N ILE A 3 14.77 -78.93 -26.37
CA ILE A 3 13.75 -78.31 -25.51
C ILE A 3 14.19 -76.82 -25.45
N ILE A 4 13.23 -75.89 -25.53
CA ILE A 4 13.04 -74.60 -24.84
C ILE A 4 14.26 -73.95 -24.14
N TYR A 5 14.50 -72.65 -24.34
CA TYR A 5 14.38 -71.61 -23.28
C TYR A 5 14.22 -70.20 -23.87
N ILE A 6 13.03 -69.65 -23.61
CA ILE A 6 12.64 -68.24 -23.76
C ILE A 6 13.25 -67.49 -22.56
N ALA A 7 14.01 -66.43 -22.83
CA ALA A 7 14.35 -65.42 -21.82
C ALA A 7 13.70 -64.09 -22.22
N PHE A 8 12.55 -63.82 -21.60
CA PHE A 8 11.85 -62.56 -21.63
C PHE A 8 12.58 -61.60 -20.68
N LEU A 9 13.32 -60.62 -21.21
CA LEU A 9 13.80 -59.48 -20.43
C LEU A 9 12.76 -58.37 -20.52
N ILE A 10 11.89 -58.33 -19.50
CA ILE A 10 10.98 -57.21 -19.26
C ILE A 10 11.83 -56.04 -18.76
N GLY A 11 12.12 -55.11 -19.66
CA GLY A 11 12.64 -53.79 -19.31
C GLY A 11 11.54 -53.00 -18.61
N ILE A 12 11.62 -52.89 -17.29
CA ILE A 12 10.79 -51.94 -16.52
C ILE A 12 11.32 -50.55 -16.83
N ALA A 13 10.68 -49.86 -17.78
CA ALA A 13 10.82 -48.42 -17.93
C ALA A 13 10.21 -47.77 -16.69
N ALA A 14 11.06 -47.39 -15.73
CA ALA A 14 10.70 -46.48 -14.67
C ALA A 14 10.41 -45.11 -15.28
N ALA A 15 9.17 -44.92 -15.73
CA ALA A 15 8.65 -43.60 -16.03
C ALA A 15 8.54 -42.82 -14.71
N CYS A 16 9.59 -42.09 -14.37
CA CYS A 16 9.51 -41.02 -13.39
C CYS A 16 8.51 -39.98 -13.93
N SER A 17 7.24 -40.12 -13.58
CA SER A 17 6.30 -39.01 -13.64
C SER A 17 6.75 -38.01 -12.57
N THR A 18 7.57 -37.05 -12.97
CA THR A 18 7.70 -35.79 -12.22
C THR A 18 6.32 -35.18 -12.16
N LYS A 19 5.62 -35.39 -11.03
CA LYS A 19 4.49 -34.56 -10.65
C LYS A 19 5.00 -33.13 -10.71
N LYS A 20 4.51 -32.35 -11.68
CA LYS A 20 4.55 -30.90 -11.62
C LYS A 20 3.79 -30.54 -10.36
N ASP A 21 4.52 -30.27 -9.30
CA ASP A 21 3.93 -29.75 -8.09
C ASP A 21 3.32 -28.39 -8.46
N SER A 22 2.00 -28.37 -8.37
CA SER A 22 1.15 -27.25 -8.68
C SER A 22 1.53 -26.07 -7.78
N THR A 23 1.86 -24.92 -8.40
CA THR A 23 1.67 -23.57 -7.85
C THR A 23 1.61 -23.51 -6.32
N SER A 24 2.77 -23.44 -5.66
CA SER A 24 2.80 -22.96 -4.29
C SER A 24 2.24 -21.53 -4.32
N LYS A 25 1.03 -21.33 -3.78
CA LYS A 25 0.61 -20.01 -3.32
C LYS A 25 1.66 -19.59 -2.31
N VAL A 26 2.63 -18.79 -2.72
CA VAL A 26 3.61 -18.20 -1.80
C VAL A 26 2.82 -17.20 -0.98
N PHE A 27 2.37 -17.63 0.19
CA PHE A 27 1.89 -16.71 1.21
C PHE A 27 3.12 -15.97 1.73
N SER A 28 3.26 -14.69 1.37
CA SER A 28 4.26 -13.85 1.99
C SER A 28 3.93 -13.74 3.48
N SER A 29 4.92 -14.04 4.33
CA SER A 29 4.76 -13.91 5.78
C SER A 29 4.49 -12.45 6.17
N ARG A 30 3.88 -12.21 7.34
CA ARG A 30 3.68 -10.87 7.91
C ARG A 30 4.97 -10.03 7.86
N GLU A 31 6.09 -10.63 8.25
CA GLU A 31 7.39 -9.97 8.29
C GLU A 31 7.88 -9.58 6.89
N GLU A 32 7.68 -10.45 5.90
CA GLU A 32 8.04 -10.19 4.51
C GLU A 32 7.23 -9.02 3.92
N LEU A 33 5.93 -8.97 4.19
CA LEU A 33 5.06 -7.87 3.75
C LEU A 33 5.48 -6.54 4.37
N TYR A 34 5.85 -6.52 5.67
CA TYR A 34 6.40 -5.32 6.31
C TYR A 34 7.73 -4.89 5.69
N LYS A 35 8.67 -5.82 5.49
CA LYS A 35 9.96 -5.53 4.84
C LYS A 35 9.76 -4.96 3.44
N ARG A 36 8.85 -5.55 2.66
CA ARG A 36 8.47 -5.06 1.33
C ARG A 36 7.92 -3.64 1.40
N LYS A 37 7.00 -3.35 2.33
CA LYS A 37 6.45 -2.00 2.53
C LYS A 37 7.56 -0.99 2.87
N ILE A 38 8.42 -1.29 3.84
CA ILE A 38 9.54 -0.42 4.25
C ILE A 38 10.49 -0.15 3.08
N PHE A 39 10.76 -1.15 2.25
CA PHE A 39 11.55 -0.98 1.04
C PHE A 39 10.89 0.00 0.06
N ILE A 40 9.58 -0.14 -0.19
CA ILE A 40 8.82 0.80 -1.04
C ILE A 40 8.81 2.21 -0.45
N ASP A 41 8.67 2.36 0.87
CA ASP A 41 8.76 3.66 1.55
C ASP A 41 10.12 4.31 1.37
N THR A 42 11.18 3.52 1.49
CA THR A 42 12.56 3.98 1.25
C THR A 42 12.74 4.44 -0.20
N LEU A 43 12.18 3.71 -1.16
CA LEU A 43 12.19 4.12 -2.56
C LEU A 43 11.40 5.41 -2.79
N PHE A 44 10.24 5.55 -2.17
CA PHE A 44 9.41 6.75 -2.26
C PHE A 44 10.20 7.99 -1.80
N GLN A 45 10.83 7.92 -0.61
CA GLN A 45 11.59 9.02 -0.04
C GLN A 45 12.84 9.38 -0.84
N ARG A 46 13.50 8.40 -1.46
CA ARG A 46 14.72 8.63 -2.27
C ARG A 46 14.43 9.16 -3.67
N ASN A 47 13.23 8.92 -4.20
CA ASN A 47 12.89 9.19 -5.59
C ASN A 47 11.74 10.20 -5.74
N LEU A 48 11.63 11.17 -4.84
CA LEU A 48 10.55 12.18 -4.88
C LEU A 48 10.42 12.89 -6.25
N LYS A 49 11.54 13.12 -6.94
CA LYS A 49 11.56 13.74 -8.28
C LYS A 49 11.11 12.84 -9.44
N GLN A 50 10.95 11.53 -9.19
CA GLN A 50 10.55 10.55 -10.20
C GLN A 50 9.09 10.09 -10.01
N LEU A 51 8.37 10.69 -9.05
CA LEU A 51 6.96 10.41 -8.85
C LEU A 51 6.15 11.03 -9.99
N THR A 52 5.18 10.28 -10.50
CA THR A 52 4.09 10.90 -11.27
C THR A 52 3.15 11.56 -10.27
N VAL A 53 2.92 12.86 -10.42
CA VAL A 53 2.05 13.64 -9.54
C VAL A 53 0.81 14.03 -10.31
N LEU A 54 -0.35 13.58 -9.85
CA LEU A 54 -1.65 13.96 -10.40
C LEU A 54 -2.42 14.79 -9.38
N VAL A 55 -3.24 15.72 -9.85
CA VAL A 55 -4.10 16.52 -8.99
C VAL A 55 -5.54 16.49 -9.49
N LYS A 56 -6.48 16.43 -8.54
CA LYS A 56 -7.90 16.66 -8.77
C LYS A 56 -8.18 18.13 -8.48
N VAL A 57 -8.72 18.85 -9.45
CA VAL A 57 -9.17 20.23 -9.31
C VAL A 57 -10.67 20.23 -8.99
N PRO A 58 -11.17 21.14 -8.13
CA PRO A 58 -12.61 21.25 -7.86
C PRO A 58 -13.44 21.36 -9.14
N ASN A 59 -14.58 20.67 -9.17
CA ASN A 59 -15.51 20.64 -10.30
C ASN A 59 -14.94 20.08 -11.62
N GLN A 60 -13.80 19.40 -11.58
CA GLN A 60 -13.22 18.71 -12.73
C GLN A 60 -13.14 17.22 -12.49
N ASP A 61 -13.61 16.46 -13.49
CA ASP A 61 -13.59 15.00 -13.44
C ASP A 61 -12.26 14.39 -13.88
N THR A 62 -11.45 15.15 -14.60
CA THR A 62 -10.18 14.69 -15.15
C THR A 62 -9.03 15.12 -14.25
N LEU A 63 -8.15 14.18 -13.91
CA LEU A 63 -6.93 14.48 -13.17
C LEU A 63 -5.92 15.17 -14.08
N ILE A 64 -5.22 16.15 -13.53
CA ILE A 64 -4.17 16.90 -14.22
C ILE A 64 -2.82 16.40 -13.72
N GLU A 65 -1.90 16.05 -14.62
CA GLU A 65 -0.52 15.76 -14.24
C GLU A 65 0.25 17.06 -13.99
N VAL A 66 0.95 17.12 -12.87
CA VAL A 66 1.81 18.25 -12.50
C VAL A 66 3.16 18.06 -13.18
N ILE A 67 3.41 18.87 -14.21
CA ILE A 67 4.63 18.81 -15.03
C ILE A 67 5.46 20.07 -14.79
N HIS A 68 6.76 19.91 -14.49
CA HIS A 68 7.68 21.01 -14.19
C HIS A 68 7.17 21.97 -13.11
N GLU A 69 6.60 21.42 -12.02
CA GLU A 69 6.09 22.19 -10.87
C GLU A 69 4.99 23.21 -11.23
N LYS A 70 4.33 23.02 -12.39
CA LYS A 70 3.17 23.84 -12.78
C LYS A 70 1.92 23.31 -12.09
N TRP A 71 1.69 23.78 -10.87
CA TRP A 71 0.52 23.45 -10.08
C TRP A 71 -0.70 24.28 -10.52
N PRO A 72 -1.91 23.69 -10.55
CA PRO A 72 -3.15 24.45 -10.62
C PRO A 72 -3.33 25.35 -9.39
N ASN A 73 -4.13 26.41 -9.52
CA ASN A 73 -4.40 27.34 -8.43
C ASN A 73 -5.22 26.71 -7.29
N GLU A 74 -6.08 25.74 -7.62
CA GLU A 74 -6.95 25.06 -6.67
C GLU A 74 -6.74 23.55 -6.79
N ILE A 75 -6.65 22.87 -5.65
CA ILE A 75 -6.41 21.44 -5.55
C ILE A 75 -7.38 20.88 -4.51
N GLU A 76 -8.15 19.86 -4.87
CA GLU A 76 -8.97 19.08 -3.94
C GLU A 76 -8.15 17.92 -3.37
N VAL A 77 -7.39 17.24 -4.22
CA VAL A 77 -6.61 16.04 -3.86
C VAL A 77 -5.36 15.96 -4.72
N THR A 78 -4.21 15.62 -4.11
CA THR A 78 -2.98 15.24 -4.82
C THR A 78 -2.77 13.72 -4.75
N PHE A 79 -2.32 13.12 -5.85
CA PHE A 79 -1.92 11.73 -5.93
C PHE A 79 -0.45 11.62 -6.33
N ASN A 80 0.35 10.99 -5.47
CA ASN A 80 1.74 10.66 -5.76
C ASN A 80 1.84 9.19 -6.13
N ILE A 81 2.27 8.91 -7.36
CA ILE A 81 2.36 7.57 -7.94
C ILE A 81 3.82 7.18 -8.09
N LEU A 82 4.20 6.09 -7.43
CA LEU A 82 5.52 5.49 -7.52
C LEU A 82 5.46 4.24 -8.42
N LYS A 83 6.34 4.22 -9.43
CA LYS A 83 6.56 3.07 -10.32
C LYS A 83 7.91 2.43 -10.03
N ASN A 84 8.00 1.11 -10.23
CA ASN A 84 9.27 0.40 -10.20
C ASN A 84 10.02 0.59 -11.53
N THR A 85 11.22 0.00 -11.63
CA THR A 85 12.07 0.10 -12.83
C THR A 85 11.46 -0.53 -14.09
N SER A 86 10.48 -1.43 -13.94
CA SER A 86 9.71 -2.00 -15.06
C SER A 86 8.47 -1.17 -15.44
N GLY A 87 8.27 -0.01 -14.81
CA GLY A 87 7.12 0.87 -15.06
C GLY A 87 5.83 0.46 -14.34
N LYS A 88 5.84 -0.62 -13.55
CA LYS A 88 4.67 -1.05 -12.76
C LYS A 88 4.47 -0.15 -11.55
N ILE A 89 3.24 0.25 -11.29
CA ILE A 89 2.88 1.01 -10.08
C ILE A 89 2.99 0.09 -8.87
N ILE A 90 3.78 0.53 -7.89
CA ILE A 90 4.00 -0.20 -6.63
C ILE A 90 3.42 0.53 -5.43
N ARG A 91 3.14 1.84 -5.56
CA ARG A 91 2.47 2.63 -4.54
C ARG A 91 1.72 3.82 -5.16
N ILE A 92 0.54 4.11 -4.62
CA ILE A 92 -0.16 5.38 -4.83
C ILE A 92 -0.45 5.97 -3.45
N SER A 93 -0.14 7.26 -3.27
CA SER A 93 -0.48 8.01 -2.06
C SER A 93 -1.40 9.17 -2.42
N GLU A 94 -2.52 9.26 -1.71
CA GLU A 94 -3.56 10.28 -1.84
C GLU A 94 -3.46 11.27 -0.68
N TYR A 95 -3.48 12.55 -1.02
CA TYR A 95 -3.34 13.69 -0.11
C TYR A 95 -4.52 14.64 -0.35
N PRO A 96 -5.64 14.48 0.36
CA PRO A 96 -6.71 15.47 0.36
C PRO A 96 -6.17 16.83 0.83
N PHE A 97 -6.60 17.90 0.17
CA PHE A 97 -6.15 19.24 0.50
C PHE A 97 -6.83 19.75 1.78
N SER A 98 -6.02 20.28 2.71
CA SER A 98 -6.51 20.97 3.90
C SER A 98 -6.49 22.46 3.65
N GLU A 99 -7.67 23.07 3.55
CA GLU A 99 -7.81 24.50 3.30
C GLU A 99 -7.26 25.35 4.46
N SER A 100 -7.47 24.91 5.70
CA SER A 100 -6.94 25.63 6.88
C SER A 100 -5.47 25.32 7.14
N GLY A 101 -4.98 24.17 6.70
CA GLY A 101 -3.64 23.68 6.99
C GLY A 101 -3.48 23.05 8.39
N ASP A 102 -4.57 22.94 9.16
CA ASP A 102 -4.51 22.42 10.54
C ASP A 102 -4.47 20.89 10.64
N TRP A 103 -4.53 20.22 9.49
CA TRP A 103 -4.49 18.78 9.40
C TRP A 103 -3.85 18.33 8.09
N GLU A 104 -3.31 17.12 8.12
CA GLU A 104 -2.79 16.42 6.97
C GLU A 104 -3.34 15.00 6.98
N ILE A 105 -3.84 14.51 5.85
CA ILE A 105 -4.22 13.11 5.69
C ILE A 105 -3.46 12.51 4.52
N VAL A 106 -2.93 11.30 4.73
CA VAL A 106 -2.29 10.51 3.68
C VAL A 106 -2.89 9.11 3.65
N TYR A 107 -3.42 8.72 2.50
CA TYR A 107 -3.83 7.33 2.24
C TYR A 107 -2.87 6.70 1.24
N SER A 108 -2.20 5.62 1.61
CA SER A 108 -1.21 4.96 0.76
C SER A 108 -1.58 3.50 0.52
N HIS A 109 -1.79 3.15 -0.75
CA HIS A 109 -1.97 1.76 -1.20
C HIS A 109 -0.66 1.24 -1.79
N TYR A 110 -0.29 0.03 -1.39
CA TYR A 110 0.92 -0.66 -1.84
C TYR A 110 0.54 -1.90 -2.63
N PHE A 111 1.08 -2.02 -3.83
CA PHE A 111 0.64 -3.01 -4.80
C PHE A 111 1.70 -4.09 -5.03
N ASP A 112 1.25 -5.33 -5.16
CA ASP A 112 2.07 -6.43 -5.62
C ASP A 112 2.28 -6.39 -7.14
N ASP A 113 3.03 -7.35 -7.68
CA ASP A 113 3.38 -7.36 -9.11
C ASP A 113 2.19 -7.63 -10.04
N ASN A 114 1.06 -8.08 -9.46
CA ASN A 114 -0.21 -8.32 -10.12
C ASN A 114 -1.21 -7.17 -9.88
N GLY A 115 -0.82 -6.13 -9.14
CA GLY A 115 -1.67 -5.00 -8.80
C GLY A 115 -2.62 -5.25 -7.63
N ASN A 116 -2.45 -6.30 -6.83
CA ASN A 116 -3.24 -6.49 -5.60
C ASN A 116 -2.68 -5.63 -4.47
N THR A 117 -3.56 -5.03 -3.67
CA THR A 117 -3.17 -4.31 -2.46
C THR A 117 -2.69 -5.31 -1.41
N PHE A 118 -1.40 -5.29 -1.10
CA PHE A 118 -0.82 -6.11 -0.02
C PHE A 118 -0.64 -5.33 1.28
N ALA A 119 -0.58 -3.99 1.19
CA ALA A 119 -0.57 -3.12 2.36
C ALA A 119 -1.37 -1.85 2.08
N PHE A 120 -1.97 -1.32 3.14
CA PHE A 120 -2.59 -0.01 3.18
C PHE A 120 -2.08 0.75 4.39
N GLU A 121 -1.80 2.04 4.22
CA GLU A 121 -1.42 2.91 5.32
C GLU A 121 -2.26 4.19 5.29
N LYS A 122 -2.82 4.54 6.44
CA LYS A 122 -3.45 5.83 6.71
C LYS A 122 -2.55 6.59 7.68
N GLN A 123 -2.25 7.84 7.38
CA GLN A 123 -1.66 8.78 8.34
C GLN A 123 -2.59 9.99 8.47
N VAL A 124 -2.81 10.45 9.70
CA VAL A 124 -3.60 11.65 10.01
C VAL A 124 -2.80 12.50 10.98
N GLY A 125 -2.26 13.59 10.49
CA GLY A 125 -1.67 14.66 11.29
C GLY A 125 -2.74 15.70 11.62
N ALA A 126 -2.82 16.15 12.87
CA ALA A 126 -3.79 17.17 13.27
C ALA A 126 -3.28 18.02 14.44
N PHE A 127 -3.54 19.32 14.38
CA PHE A 127 -3.57 20.18 15.57
C PHE A 127 -4.87 19.94 16.36
N ASN A 128 -4.99 20.51 17.56
CA ASN A 128 -6.21 20.43 18.39
C ASN A 128 -6.54 18.99 18.84
N THR A 129 -5.50 18.20 19.16
CA THR A 129 -5.69 16.82 19.63
C THR A 129 -5.96 16.78 21.14
N ILE A 130 -6.99 16.04 21.56
CA ILE A 130 -7.34 15.88 22.97
C ILE A 130 -6.59 14.68 23.55
N CYS A 131 -5.65 14.92 24.45
CA CYS A 131 -4.95 13.85 25.18
C CYS A 131 -5.44 13.79 26.65
N PRO A 132 -5.84 12.60 27.16
CA PRO A 132 -6.22 12.42 28.56
C PRO A 132 -5.17 12.94 29.54
N GLY A 133 -5.59 13.84 30.44
CA GLY A 133 -4.72 14.41 31.48
C GLY A 133 -3.80 15.54 31.01
N GLU A 134 -4.04 16.09 29.81
CA GLU A 134 -3.37 17.29 29.32
C GLU A 134 -4.37 18.44 29.15
N ASP A 135 -3.98 19.63 29.60
CA ASP A 135 -4.78 20.87 29.46
C ASP A 135 -4.42 21.65 28.18
N ASP A 136 -3.43 21.16 27.42
CA ASP A 136 -2.90 21.78 26.21
C ASP A 136 -3.42 21.04 24.97
N PHE A 137 -4.36 21.68 24.28
CA PHE A 137 -5.04 21.13 23.11
C PHE A 137 -4.29 21.43 21.81
N ASP A 138 -3.36 22.38 21.79
CA ASP A 138 -2.76 22.90 20.55
C ASP A 138 -1.63 22.01 20.00
N LYS A 139 -1.44 20.81 20.55
CA LYS A 139 -0.37 19.90 20.14
C LYS A 139 -0.70 19.20 18.83
N PHE A 140 0.28 19.20 17.93
CA PHE A 140 0.23 18.37 16.73
C PHE A 140 0.50 16.92 17.08
N THR A 141 -0.40 16.04 16.64
CA THR A 141 -0.21 14.59 16.75
C THR A 141 -0.39 13.91 15.40
N ILE A 142 0.21 12.73 15.26
CA ILE A 142 0.16 11.93 14.05
C ILE A 142 -0.40 10.55 14.40
N GLU A 143 -1.62 10.27 13.97
CA GLU A 143 -2.18 8.92 13.93
C GLU A 143 -1.63 8.19 12.70
N LYS A 144 -1.21 6.94 12.88
CA LYS A 144 -0.78 6.06 11.80
C LYS A 144 -1.38 4.67 11.95
N VAL A 145 -2.12 4.25 10.93
CA VAL A 145 -2.69 2.90 10.82
C VAL A 145 -2.08 2.20 9.62
N THR A 146 -1.52 1.01 9.80
CA THR A 146 -1.05 0.16 8.71
C THR A 146 -1.77 -1.17 8.74
N LYS A 147 -2.35 -1.59 7.62
CA LYS A 147 -3.03 -2.88 7.45
C LYS A 147 -2.28 -3.68 6.40
N LEU A 148 -2.07 -4.97 6.67
CA LEU A 148 -1.46 -5.92 5.75
C LEU A 148 -2.49 -6.95 5.29
N TYR A 149 -2.40 -7.36 4.03
CA TYR A 149 -3.38 -8.23 3.40
C TYR A 149 -2.70 -9.42 2.73
N SER A 150 -3.36 -10.58 2.79
CA SER A 150 -3.03 -11.77 2.01
C SER A 150 -3.46 -11.63 0.56
N LEU A 151 -3.08 -12.59 -0.29
CA LEU A 151 -3.41 -12.62 -1.72
C LEU A 151 -4.92 -12.68 -2.00
N ASP A 152 -5.71 -13.30 -1.13
CA ASP A 152 -7.18 -13.31 -1.21
C ASP A 152 -7.82 -12.03 -0.62
N HIS A 153 -6.99 -11.12 -0.11
CA HIS A 153 -7.35 -9.86 0.52
C HIS A 153 -7.98 -10.00 1.92
N ALA A 154 -7.70 -11.10 2.62
CA ALA A 154 -7.94 -11.17 4.06
C ALA A 154 -6.89 -10.33 4.80
N MET A 155 -7.30 -9.59 5.82
CA MET A 155 -6.36 -8.82 6.64
C MET A 155 -5.51 -9.79 7.48
N ILE A 156 -4.19 -9.75 7.28
CA ILE A 156 -3.21 -10.55 8.05
C ILE A 156 -2.90 -9.86 9.37
N ASP A 157 -2.75 -8.54 9.34
CA ASP A 157 -2.31 -7.76 10.49
C ASP A 157 -2.76 -6.30 10.38
N SER A 158 -2.83 -5.62 11.52
CA SER A 158 -3.07 -4.19 11.61
C SER A 158 -2.28 -3.61 12.78
N THR A 159 -1.50 -2.57 12.50
CA THR A 159 -0.80 -1.79 13.53
C THR A 159 -1.37 -0.38 13.62
N TYR A 160 -1.50 0.09 14.85
CA TYR A 160 -1.89 1.45 15.20
C TYR A 160 -0.75 2.12 15.95
N LYS A 161 -0.45 3.37 15.61
CA LYS A 161 0.47 4.24 16.34
C LYS A 161 -0.11 5.65 16.42
N MET A 162 0.18 6.33 17.54
CA MET A 162 -0.04 7.75 17.73
C MET A 162 1.31 8.34 18.12
N MET A 163 1.72 9.41 17.47
CA MET A 163 3.01 10.05 17.69
C MET A 163 2.81 11.54 17.95
N ASP A 164 3.73 12.15 18.71
CA ASP A 164 3.80 13.61 18.82
C ASP A 164 4.55 14.23 17.62
N GLU A 165 4.62 15.56 17.58
CA GLU A 165 5.36 16.34 16.57
C GLU A 165 6.85 15.95 16.44
N LYS A 166 7.44 15.30 17.45
CA LYS A 166 8.83 14.84 17.48
C LYS A 166 8.95 13.37 17.10
N ASN A 167 7.87 12.75 16.61
CA ASN A 167 7.75 11.32 16.30
C ASN A 167 7.96 10.39 17.51
N VAL A 168 7.73 10.88 18.73
CA VAL A 168 7.73 10.05 19.94
C VAL A 168 6.42 9.28 20.00
N ASP A 169 6.50 7.97 20.25
CA ASP A 169 5.33 7.12 20.39
C ASP A 169 4.55 7.48 21.67
N ILE A 170 3.32 7.95 21.49
CA ILE A 170 2.39 8.33 22.55
C ILE A 170 1.10 7.49 22.48
N THR A 171 1.12 6.32 21.83
CA THR A 171 -0.06 5.46 21.67
C THR A 171 -0.76 5.16 22.99
N SER A 172 -0.01 4.98 24.08
CA SER A 172 -0.57 4.71 25.39
C SER A 172 -1.40 5.87 25.97
N LYS A 173 -1.21 7.10 25.49
CA LYS A 173 -1.98 8.26 25.94
C LYS A 173 -3.43 8.21 25.47
N LYS A 174 -3.73 7.49 24.38
CA LYS A 174 -5.08 7.40 23.79
C LYS A 174 -5.67 8.78 23.46
N CYS A 175 -4.87 9.62 22.79
CA CYS A 175 -5.35 10.90 22.33
C CYS A 175 -6.39 10.74 21.21
N GLU A 176 -7.30 11.69 21.09
CA GLU A 176 -8.38 11.71 20.11
C GLU A 176 -8.23 12.93 19.18
N GLN A 177 -8.36 12.68 17.88
CA GLN A 177 -8.35 13.71 16.83
C GLN A 177 -9.77 13.91 16.30
N GLU A 178 -10.19 15.16 16.09
CA GLU A 178 -11.52 15.47 15.51
C GLU A 178 -11.56 15.34 13.98
N VAL A 179 -10.42 15.07 13.34
CA VAL A 179 -10.30 14.97 11.89
C VAL A 179 -11.02 13.72 11.37
N ILE A 180 -12.09 13.94 10.60
CA ILE A 180 -12.83 12.88 9.93
C ILE A 180 -11.97 12.33 8.79
N SER A 181 -11.54 11.06 8.93
CA SER A 181 -10.78 10.35 7.90
C SER A 181 -11.54 9.12 7.40
N ASN A 182 -11.33 8.78 6.14
CA ASN A 182 -11.88 7.58 5.51
C ASN A 182 -10.99 6.36 5.84
N ASN A 183 -11.61 5.17 5.88
CA ASN A 183 -10.93 3.89 6.04
C ASN A 183 -11.13 2.96 4.82
N SER A 184 -11.62 3.47 3.68
CA SER A 184 -11.80 2.70 2.45
C SER A 184 -10.47 2.13 1.96
N VAL A 185 -10.41 0.80 1.86
CA VAL A 185 -9.29 0.09 1.27
C VAL A 185 -9.76 -0.60 0.00
N PHE A 186 -9.10 -0.32 -1.12
CA PHE A 186 -9.38 -0.95 -2.40
C PHE A 186 -8.54 -2.21 -2.54
N LYS A 187 -9.13 -3.28 -3.07
CA LYS A 187 -8.48 -4.59 -3.17
C LYS A 187 -7.40 -4.63 -4.25
N THR A 188 -7.58 -3.86 -5.32
CA THR A 188 -6.66 -3.86 -6.46
C THR A 188 -6.39 -2.44 -6.97
N LEU A 189 -5.25 -2.28 -7.67
CA LEU A 189 -4.90 -1.08 -8.40
C LEU A 189 -5.98 -0.71 -9.43
N LYS A 190 -6.56 -1.70 -10.13
CA LYS A 190 -7.63 -1.48 -11.11
C LYS A 190 -8.88 -0.90 -10.47
N GLU A 191 -9.28 -1.43 -9.32
CA GLU A 191 -10.43 -0.93 -8.56
C GLU A 191 -10.15 0.51 -8.07
N TYR A 192 -8.99 0.74 -7.45
CA TYR A 192 -8.55 2.05 -6.99
C TYR A 192 -8.59 3.07 -8.14
N SER A 193 -7.94 2.76 -9.25
CA SER A 193 -7.80 3.67 -10.38
C SER A 193 -9.13 3.96 -11.06
N THR A 194 -10.03 2.98 -11.14
CA THR A 194 -11.38 3.17 -11.68
C THR A 194 -12.18 4.15 -10.82
N ILE A 195 -12.17 3.97 -9.51
CA ILE A 195 -12.93 4.82 -8.57
C ILE A 195 -12.32 6.22 -8.48
N LYS A 196 -10.99 6.32 -8.49
CA LYS A 196 -10.27 7.59 -8.41
C LYS A 196 -10.05 8.27 -9.77
N LYS A 197 -10.54 7.67 -10.86
CA LYS A 197 -10.38 8.16 -12.25
C LYS A 197 -8.91 8.39 -12.64
N ILE A 198 -8.01 7.54 -12.15
CA ILE A 198 -6.59 7.55 -12.55
C ILE A 198 -6.44 6.69 -13.80
N ASN A 199 -5.95 7.30 -14.89
CA ASN A 199 -5.59 6.57 -16.10
C ASN A 199 -4.22 5.93 -15.91
N ILE A 200 -4.18 4.59 -15.93
CA ILE A 200 -2.99 3.75 -15.74
C ILE A 200 -2.68 2.91 -16.97
#